data_AF-A0A1C5JV50-F1
#
_entry.id   AF-A0A1C5JV50-F1
#
_cell.length_a   1.000
_cell.length_b   1.000
_cell.length_c   1.000
_cell.angle_alpha   90.00
_cell.angle_beta   90.00
_cell.angle_gamma   90.00
#
_symmetry.space_group_name_H-M   'P 1'
#
loop_
_entity.id
_entity.type
_entity.pdbx_description
1 polymer ?
#
loop_
_entity_poly.entity_id
_entity_poly.type
_entity_poly.pdbx_seq_one_letter_code
_entity_poly.pdbx_strand_id
1 'polypeptide(L)'
;MTGPFRPGPPPGGVRPGPPPGVRPGPRPGPPPAGSDDEVGEARHPAVDAAVQAMINAEGLPPADQIAQYEAAYQTLRETLATIDQT
;
A
#
# COMPACT_ATOMS: atom_id res chain seq x y z
N MET A 1 1.92 -54.84 5.72
CA MET A 1 1.92 -53.45 5.24
C MET A 1 2.61 -52.56 6.25
N THR A 2 3.85 -52.14 5.99
CA THR A 2 4.64 -51.23 6.84
C THR A 2 4.62 -49.85 6.18
N GLY A 3 3.94 -48.87 6.77
CA GLY A 3 3.93 -47.49 6.28
C GLY A 3 5.24 -46.75 6.63
N PRO A 4 5.63 -45.71 5.87
CA PRO A 4 6.86 -44.98 6.14
C PRO A 4 6.76 -44.21 7.46
N PHE A 5 7.71 -44.48 8.37
CA PHE A 5 7.93 -43.67 9.56
C PHE A 5 8.20 -42.22 9.14
N ARG A 6 7.28 -41.30 9.42
CA ARG A 6 7.54 -39.86 9.34
C ARG A 6 8.19 -39.43 10.65
N PRO A 7 9.43 -38.92 10.65
CA PRO A 7 10.02 -38.30 11.84
C PRO A 7 9.13 -37.13 12.28
N GLY A 8 8.79 -37.09 13.57
CA GLY A 8 8.06 -35.97 14.16
C GLY A 8 8.89 -34.67 14.09
N PRO A 9 8.24 -33.49 14.11
CA PRO A 9 8.95 -32.22 14.16
C PRO A 9 9.84 -32.14 15.41
N PRO A 10 11.05 -31.55 15.31
CA PRO A 10 11.96 -31.46 16.45
C PRO A 10 11.34 -30.63 17.59
N PRO A 11 11.51 -31.05 18.85
CA PRO A 11 11.03 -30.27 19.99
C PRO A 11 11.84 -28.98 20.15
N GLY A 12 11.13 -27.85 20.15
CA GLY A 12 11.51 -26.65 20.89
C GLY A 12 12.84 -25.98 20.52
N GLY A 13 12.97 -25.53 19.27
CA GLY A 13 13.91 -24.44 18.97
C GLY A 13 13.29 -23.11 19.39
N VAL A 14 13.94 -22.37 20.29
CA VAL A 14 13.60 -20.97 20.59
C VAL A 14 13.77 -20.15 19.31
N ARG A 15 12.69 -19.93 18.55
CA ARG A 15 12.69 -18.87 17.54
C ARG A 15 12.93 -17.57 18.32
N PRO A 16 13.97 -16.78 18.01
CA PRO A 16 14.08 -15.43 18.52
C PRO A 16 12.75 -14.73 18.21
N GLY A 17 12.08 -14.23 19.25
CA GLY A 17 10.87 -13.44 19.08
C GLY A 17 11.17 -12.24 18.18
N PRO A 18 10.16 -11.71 17.46
CA PRO A 18 10.35 -10.45 16.74
C PRO A 18 10.87 -9.39 17.73
N PRO A 19 11.80 -8.52 17.30
CA PRO A 19 12.36 -7.50 18.17
C PRO A 19 11.22 -6.66 18.77
N PRO A 20 11.30 -6.27 20.05
CA PRO A 20 10.26 -5.45 20.68
C PRO A 20 10.11 -4.13 19.90
N GLY A 21 8.97 -4.01 19.22
CA GLY A 21 8.38 -2.77 18.76
C GLY A 21 9.31 -1.81 18.03
N VAL A 22 9.56 -2.07 16.74
CA VAL A 22 9.56 -0.94 15.80
C VAL A 22 8.11 -0.49 15.72
N ARG A 23 7.67 0.35 16.66
CA ARG A 23 6.52 1.23 16.40
C ARG A 23 6.89 1.95 15.10
N PRO A 24 6.06 1.90 14.06
CA PRO A 24 6.22 2.82 12.95
C PRO A 24 6.37 4.20 13.59
N GLY A 25 7.47 4.90 13.28
CA GLY A 25 7.62 6.29 13.67
C GLY A 25 6.40 7.09 13.19
N PRO A 26 6.16 8.29 13.75
CA PRO A 26 5.09 9.14 13.24
C PRO A 26 5.22 9.21 11.72
N ARG A 27 4.16 8.78 11.01
CA ARG A 27 4.11 8.90 9.55
C ARG A 27 4.42 10.36 9.22
N PRO A 28 5.22 10.64 8.18
CA PRO A 28 5.37 12.00 7.67
C PRO A 28 3.99 12.64 7.59
N GLY A 29 3.82 13.80 8.24
CA GLY A 29 2.55 14.51 8.22
C GLY A 29 2.12 14.77 6.76
N PRO A 30 0.81 14.87 6.50
CA PRO A 30 0.34 15.16 5.15
C PRO A 30 1.06 16.40 4.63
N PRO A 31 1.49 16.42 3.35
CA PRO A 31 2.08 17.60 2.76
C PRO A 31 1.10 18.78 2.96
N PRO A 32 1.59 20.01 3.15
CA PRO A 32 0.71 21.17 3.21
C PRO A 32 -0.16 21.16 1.94
N ALA A 33 -1.48 21.29 2.12
CA ALA A 33 -2.42 21.42 1.02
C ALA A 33 -2.06 22.69 0.25
N GLY A 34 -1.21 22.52 -0.77
CA GLY A 34 -0.85 23.57 -1.70
C GLY A 34 -2.12 23.99 -2.42
N SER A 35 -2.33 25.30 -2.49
CA SER A 35 -3.50 25.96 -3.05
C SER A 35 -4.00 25.28 -4.33
N ASP A 36 -5.15 24.64 -4.22
CA ASP A 36 -5.88 23.98 -5.30
C ASP A 36 -6.41 24.98 -6.37
N ASP A 37 -5.91 26.21 -6.47
CA ASP A 37 -6.43 27.20 -7.42
C ASP A 37 -5.59 27.34 -8.70
N GLU A 38 -4.36 26.80 -8.77
CA GLU A 38 -3.48 26.98 -9.95
C GLU A 38 -3.43 25.79 -10.93
N VAL A 39 -4.02 24.64 -10.61
CA VAL A 39 -4.03 23.45 -11.49
C VAL A 39 -5.31 23.42 -12.34
N GLY A 40 -5.62 24.52 -13.02
CA GLY A 40 -6.86 24.67 -13.80
C GLY A 40 -6.93 23.84 -15.10
N GLU A 41 -5.78 23.41 -15.63
CA GLU A 41 -5.69 22.69 -16.93
C GLU A 41 -5.13 21.25 -16.81
N ALA A 42 -4.51 20.90 -15.67
CA ALA A 42 -3.81 19.62 -15.48
C ALA A 42 -4.39 18.75 -14.34
N ARG A 43 -5.59 19.06 -13.85
CA ARG A 43 -6.31 18.18 -12.92
C ARG A 43 -6.98 17.06 -13.70
N HIS A 44 -6.52 15.85 -13.46
CA HIS A 44 -7.15 14.65 -13.98
C HIS A 44 -8.13 14.13 -12.92
N PRO A 45 -9.45 14.13 -13.18
CA PRO A 45 -10.44 13.72 -12.19
C PRO A 45 -10.24 12.27 -11.71
N ALA A 46 -9.65 11.42 -12.55
CA ALA A 46 -9.26 10.06 -12.19
C ALA A 46 -8.09 10.03 -11.18
N VAL A 47 -7.12 10.94 -11.31
CA VAL A 47 -5.99 11.07 -10.37
C VAL A 47 -6.49 11.64 -9.05
N ASP A 48 -7.38 12.64 -9.07
CA ASP A 48 -7.97 13.22 -7.87
C ASP A 48 -8.76 12.18 -7.07
N ALA A 49 -9.57 11.35 -7.76
CA ALA A 49 -10.30 10.26 -7.14
C ALA A 49 -9.36 9.20 -6.54
N ALA A 50 -8.25 8.88 -7.21
CA ALA A 50 -7.25 7.94 -6.69
C ALA A 50 -6.54 8.48 -5.44
N VAL A 51 -6.16 9.76 -5.42
CA VAL A 51 -5.57 10.41 -4.25
C VAL A 51 -6.55 10.41 -3.08
N GLN A 52 -7.81 10.74 -3.32
CA GLN A 52 -8.85 10.70 -2.29
C GLN A 52 -9.06 9.28 -1.75
N ALA A 53 -9.03 8.26 -2.61
CA ALA A 53 -9.13 6.87 -2.20
C ALA A 53 -7.95 6.44 -1.32
N MET A 54 -6.73 6.90 -1.62
CA MET A 54 -5.54 6.64 -0.80
C MET A 54 -5.64 7.30 0.59
N ILE A 55 -6.17 8.54 0.67
CA ILE A 55 -6.43 9.22 1.94
C ILE A 55 -7.45 8.42 2.77
N ASN A 56 -8.53 7.96 2.15
CA ASN A 56 -9.54 7.15 2.81
C ASN A 56 -8.99 5.78 3.27
N ALA A 57 -7.95 5.27 2.61
CA ALA A 57 -7.34 3.98 2.91
C ALA A 57 -6.40 4.00 4.13
N GLU A 58 -5.99 5.16 4.64
CA GLU A 58 -4.99 5.26 5.72
C GLU A 58 -5.38 4.54 7.01
N GLY A 59 -6.69 4.42 7.28
CA GLY A 59 -7.25 3.72 8.44
C GLY A 59 -7.56 2.23 8.21
N LEU A 60 -7.42 1.74 6.98
CA LEU A 60 -7.80 0.37 6.62
C LEU A 60 -6.78 -0.67 7.14
N PRO A 61 -7.16 -1.95 7.28
CA PRO A 61 -6.21 -3.04 7.49
C PRO A 61 -5.13 -3.06 6.40
N PRO A 62 -3.88 -3.49 6.70
CA PRO A 62 -2.78 -3.50 5.72
C PRO A 62 -3.08 -4.29 4.44
N ALA A 63 -3.91 -5.33 4.53
CA ALA A 63 -4.33 -6.11 3.36
C ALA A 63 -5.15 -5.26 2.37
N ASP A 64 -6.03 -4.40 2.88
CA ASP A 64 -6.87 -3.52 2.07
C ASP A 64 -6.11 -2.29 1.57
N GLN A 65 -5.09 -1.82 2.31
CA GLN A 65 -4.20 -0.74 1.85
C GLN A 65 -3.44 -1.13 0.57
N ILE A 66 -3.02 -2.39 0.44
CA ILE A 66 -2.31 -2.89 -0.75
C ILE A 66 -3.24 -2.85 -1.97
N ALA A 67 -4.48 -3.34 -1.83
CA ALA A 67 -5.46 -3.33 -2.92
C ALA A 67 -5.75 -1.89 -3.41
N GLN A 68 -5.82 -0.94 -2.49
CA GLN A 68 -6.02 0.48 -2.82
C GLN A 68 -4.80 1.11 -3.51
N TYR A 69 -3.59 0.80 -3.04
CA TYR A 69 -2.36 1.25 -3.68
C TYR A 69 -2.20 0.72 -5.11
N GLU A 70 -2.55 -0.55 -5.34
CA GLU A 70 -2.49 -1.18 -6.66
C GLU A 70 -3.50 -0.56 -7.63
N ALA A 71 -4.73 -0.31 -7.17
CA ALA A 71 -5.75 0.38 -7.95
C ALA A 71 -5.31 1.80 -8.33
N ALA A 72 -4.79 2.57 -7.37
CA ALA A 72 -4.28 3.91 -7.62
C ALA A 72 -3.09 3.91 -8.60
N TYR A 73 -2.18 2.94 -8.48
CA TYR A 73 -1.04 2.80 -9.39
C TYR A 73 -1.47 2.49 -10.83
N GLN A 74 -2.50 1.65 -11.01
CA GLN A 74 -3.05 1.36 -12.33
C GLN A 74 -3.60 2.62 -13.01
N THR A 75 -4.41 3.41 -12.28
CA THR A 75 -4.98 4.66 -12.78
C THR A 75 -3.91 5.68 -13.16
N LEU A 76 -2.86 5.82 -12.34
CA LEU A 76 -1.77 6.74 -12.63
C LEU A 76 -1.03 6.33 -13.91
N ARG A 77 -0.75 5.03 -14.07
CA ARG A 77 -0.09 4.50 -15.27
C ARG A 77 -0.92 4.74 -16.53
N GLU A 78 -2.23 4.52 -16.47
CA GLU A 78 -3.13 4.73 -17.61
C GLU A 78 -3.21 6.20 -18.02
N THR A 79 -3.24 7.10 -17.03
CA THR A 79 -3.26 8.55 -17.26
C THR A 79 -1.95 9.01 -17.91
N LEU A 80 -0.81 8.53 -17.39
CA LEU A 80 0.50 8.83 -17.97
C LEU A 80 0.64 8.31 -19.40
N ALA A 81 0.17 7.09 -19.68
CA ALA A 81 0.18 6.53 -21.03
C ALA A 81 -0.68 7.35 -22.00
N THR A 82 -1.81 7.88 -21.53
CA THR A 82 -2.69 8.72 -22.34
C THR A 82 -2.03 10.06 -22.68
N ILE A 83 -1.35 10.69 -21.72
CA ILE A 83 -0.62 11.95 -21.93
C ILE A 83 0.59 11.76 -22.85
N ASP A 84 1.31 10.64 -22.71
CA ASP A 84 2.47 10.33 -23.57
C ASP A 84 2.09 10.13 -25.05
N GLN A 85 0.83 9.76 -25.32
CA GLN A 85 0.34 9.45 -26.65
C GLN A 85 -0.25 10.66 -27.40
N THR A 86 -0.34 11.83 -26.75
CA THR A 86 -0.78 13.11 -27.34
C THR A 86 0.39 14.00 -27.68
#